data_AF-X1K5C8-F1
#
_entry.id   AF-X1K5C8-F1
#
_cell.length_a   1.000
_cell.length_b   1.000
_cell.length_c   1.000
_cell.angle_alpha   90.00
_cell.angle_beta   90.00
_cell.angle_gamma   90.00
#
_symmetry.space_group_name_H-M   'P 1'
#
loop_
_entity.id
_entity.type
_entity.pdbx_description
1 polymer ?
#
loop_
_entity_poly.entity_id
_entity_poly.type
_entity_poly.pdbx_seq_one_letter_code
_entity_poly.pdbx_strand_id
1 'polypeptide(L)' 'MPPEFLSRFALHAHFPKYSREEFIEVCTGFLTRAESCPPDLASLIGQLVYDYGIGDVRKARGAWQLMIAPTDEEVRRVV' A
#
# COMPACT_ATOMS: atom_id res chain seq x y z
N MET A 1 17.47 -3.28 18.54
CA MET A 1 16.94 -2.73 19.81
C MET A 1 17.35 -3.68 20.93
N PRO A 2 17.80 -3.22 22.11
CA PRO A 2 18.23 -4.10 23.20
C PRO A 2 17.08 -4.98 23.73
N PRO A 3 17.31 -6.28 24.02
CA PRO A 3 16.28 -7.19 24.53
C PRO A 3 15.63 -6.72 25.84
N GLU A 4 16.40 -6.08 26.73
CA GLU A 4 15.98 -5.57 28.04
C GLU A 4 15.05 -4.36 27.93
N PHE A 5 15.12 -3.65 26.79
CA PHE A 5 14.21 -2.55 26.50
C PHE A 5 12.88 -3.08 25.95
N LEU A 6 12.94 -4.06 25.04
CA LEU A 6 11.75 -4.68 24.45
C LEU A 6 10.93 -5.45 25.48
N SER A 7 11.56 -6.11 26.45
CA SER A 7 10.87 -6.84 27.52
C SER A 7 9.99 -5.96 28.43
N ARG A 8 10.22 -4.63 28.43
CA ARG A 8 9.36 -3.66 29.15
C ARG A 8 8.00 -3.50 28.50
N PHE A 9 7.92 -3.77 27.20
CA PHE A 9 6.67 -3.79 26.47
C PHE A 9 6.16 -5.23 26.52
N ALA A 10 5.12 -5.48 27.30
CA ALA A 10 4.47 -6.80 27.40
C ALA A 10 3.73 -7.23 26.10
N LEU A 11 4.12 -6.69 24.95
CA LEU A 11 3.52 -6.90 23.64
C LEU A 11 4.60 -7.34 22.65
N HIS A 12 4.56 -8.62 22.28
CA HIS A 12 5.33 -9.16 21.17
C HIS A 12 4.46 -9.12 19.91
N ALA A 13 4.39 -7.96 19.26
CA ALA A 13 3.59 -7.80 18.05
C ALA A 13 4.26 -8.53 16.88
N HIS A 14 3.59 -9.55 16.36
CA HIS A 14 3.96 -10.20 15.11
C HIS A 14 3.07 -9.65 13.99
N PHE A 15 3.68 -8.98 13.03
CA PHE A 15 2.98 -8.44 11.86
C PHE A 15 3.30 -9.35 10.66
N PRO A 16 2.44 -10.32 10.33
CA PRO A 16 2.64 -11.16 9.15
C PRO A 16 2.65 -10.29 7.90
N LYS A 17 3.40 -10.72 6.88
CA LYS A 17 3.34 -10.09 5.57
C LYS A 17 1.98 -10.40 4.94
N TYR A 18 1.40 -9.40 4.29
CA TYR A 18 0.22 -9.61 3.49
C TYR A 18 0.50 -10.61 2.36
N SER A 19 -0.49 -11.42 2.03
CA SER A 19 -0.57 -12.03 0.70
C SER A 19 -0.71 -10.94 -0.36
N ARG A 20 -0.56 -11.33 -1.62
CA ARG A 20 -0.78 -10.43 -2.74
C ARG A 20 -2.21 -9.89 -2.75
N GLU A 21 -3.19 -10.77 -2.55
CA GLU A 21 -4.61 -10.43 -2.55
C GLU A 21 -4.96 -9.51 -1.39
N GLU A 22 -4.47 -9.83 -0.18
CA GLU A 22 -4.65 -9.00 1.00
C GLU A 22 -4.07 -7.60 0.81
N PHE A 23 -2.87 -7.51 0.21
CA PHE A 23 -2.23 -6.23 -0.07
C PHE A 23 -3.06 -5.38 -1.04
N ILE A 24 -3.54 -5.99 -2.13
CA ILE A 24 -4.37 -5.30 -3.12
C ILE A 24 -5.68 -4.84 -2.47
N GLU A 25 -6.35 -5.69 -1.71
CA GLU A 25 -7.60 -5.34 -1.01
C GLU A 25 -7.40 -4.16 -0.05
N VAL A 26 -6.32 -4.19 0.73
CA VAL A 26 -5.95 -3.10 1.64
C VAL A 26 -5.69 -1.80 0.87
N CYS A 27 -4.95 -1.85 -0.24
CA CYS A 27 -4.68 -0.69 -1.08
C CYS A 27 -5.99 -0.13 -1.69
N THR A 28 -6.82 -0.98 -2.27
CA THR A 28 -8.12 -0.60 -2.85
C THR A 28 -9.00 0.06 -1.80
N GLY A 29 -9.16 -0.58 -0.64
CA GLY A 29 -9.98 -0.06 0.44
C GLY A 29 -9.43 1.23 1.06
N PHE A 30 -8.11 1.38 1.16
CA PHE A 30 -7.48 2.59 1.68
C PHE A 30 -7.60 3.76 0.70
N LEU A 31 -7.18 3.59 -0.55
CA LEU A 31 -7.18 4.66 -1.56
C LEU A 31 -8.60 5.14 -1.89
N THR A 32 -9.57 4.22 -1.96
CA THR A 32 -10.96 4.57 -2.22
C THR A 32 -11.55 5.40 -1.08
N ARG A 33 -11.31 5.01 0.17
CA ARG A 33 -11.91 5.67 1.35
C ARG A 33 -11.18 6.95 1.76
N ALA A 34 -9.85 6.95 1.71
CA ALA A 34 -9.03 8.05 2.21
C ALA A 34 -8.72 9.11 1.14
N GLU A 35 -8.57 8.71 -0.12
CA GLU A 35 -8.11 9.59 -1.20
C GLU A 35 -9.14 9.75 -2.33
N SER A 36 -10.35 9.18 -2.17
CA SER A 36 -11.43 9.18 -3.17
C SER A 36 -10.99 8.65 -4.55
N CYS A 37 -10.01 7.75 -4.56
CA CYS A 37 -9.53 7.11 -5.78
C CYS A 37 -10.59 6.13 -6.32
N PRO A 38 -10.83 6.07 -7.65
CA PRO A 38 -11.67 5.05 -8.24
C PRO A 38 -11.19 3.63 -7.89
N PRO A 39 -12.09 2.69 -7.51
CA PRO A 39 -11.70 1.35 -7.07
C PRO A 39 -10.85 0.57 -8.08
N ASP A 40 -11.12 0.74 -9.37
CA ASP A 40 -10.40 0.05 -10.45
C ASP A 40 -8.93 0.50 -10.50
N LEU A 41 -8.69 1.81 -10.45
CA LEU A 41 -7.35 2.40 -10.42
C LEU A 41 -6.64 2.08 -9.11
N ALA A 42 -7.35 2.12 -7.98
CA ALA A 42 -6.79 1.78 -6.69
C ALA A 42 -6.29 0.33 -6.64
N SER A 43 -7.04 -0.59 -7.26
CA SER A 43 -6.67 -1.99 -7.40
C SER A 43 -5.46 -2.16 -8.33
N LEU A 44 -5.42 -1.43 -9.45
CA LEU A 44 -4.30 -1.43 -10.39
C LEU A 44 -3.01 -0.91 -9.74
N ILE A 45 -3.09 0.19 -8.99
CA ILE A 45 -1.94 0.74 -8.24
C ILE A 45 -1.45 -0.30 -7.22
N GLY A 46 -2.35 -0.87 -6.42
CA GLY A 46 -2.02 -1.90 -5.44
C GLY A 46 -1.34 -3.12 -6.07
N GLN A 47 -1.85 -3.56 -7.22
CA GLN A 47 -1.26 -4.64 -7.99
C GLN A 47 0.18 -4.33 -8.43
N LEU A 48 0.40 -3.20 -9.10
CA LEU A 48 1.73 -2.86 -9.62
C LEU A 48 2.75 -2.59 -8.51
N VAL A 49 2.33 -1.94 -7.42
CA VAL A 49 3.21 -1.70 -6.27
C VAL A 49 3.68 -3.01 -5.64
N TYR A 50 2.80 -4.00 -5.53
CA TYR A 50 3.16 -5.33 -5.03
C TYR A 50 4.03 -6.09 -6.03
N ASP A 51 3.61 -6.16 -7.28
CA ASP A 51 4.26 -6.96 -8.34
C ASP A 51 5.69 -6.45 -8.63
N TYR A 52 5.94 -5.16 -8.50
CA TYR A 52 7.28 -4.56 -8.63
C TYR A 52 8.06 -4.44 -7.31
N GLY A 53 7.47 -4.84 -6.18
CA GLY A 53 8.15 -4.79 -4.87
C GLY A 53 8.51 -3.37 -4.41
N ILE A 54 7.71 -2.36 -4.80
CA ILE A 54 8.04 -0.94 -4.62
C ILE A 54 7.86 -0.47 -3.16
N GLY A 55 7.11 -1.22 -2.35
CA GLY A 55 7.03 -0.99 -0.91
C GLY A 55 5.68 -1.38 -0.32
N ASP A 56 5.13 -0.48 0.50
CA ASP A 56 3.89 -0.70 1.25
C ASP A 56 2.74 0.20 0.75
N VAL A 57 1.61 0.16 1.45
CA VAL A 57 0.40 0.96 1.16
C VAL A 57 0.69 2.47 1.05
N ARG A 58 1.72 2.99 1.74
CA ARG A 58 2.13 4.40 1.63
C ARG A 58 2.73 4.72 0.26
N LYS A 59 3.39 3.76 -0.38
CA LYS A 59 3.87 3.92 -1.76
C LYS A 59 2.71 3.94 -2.75
N ALA A 60 1.70 3.08 -2.57
CA ALA A 60 0.47 3.14 -3.35
C ALA A 60 -0.24 4.51 -3.23
N ARG A 61 -0.28 5.08 -2.02
CA ARG A 61 -0.76 6.45 -1.81
C ARG A 61 0.07 7.50 -2.54
N GLY A 62 1.40 7.41 -2.44
CA GLY A 62 2.29 8.33 -3.13
C GLY A 62 2.13 8.28 -4.65
N ALA A 63 1.93 7.09 -5.22
CA ALA A 63 1.65 6.92 -6.64
C ALA A 63 0.37 7.69 -7.04
N TRP A 64 -0.73 7.51 -6.31
CA TRP A 64 -1.97 8.26 -6.55
C TRP A 64 -1.78 9.78 -6.50
N GLN A 65 -1.04 10.28 -5.50
CA GLN A 65 -0.79 11.71 -5.33
C GLN A 65 0.13 12.32 -6.41
N LEU A 66 0.87 11.50 -7.15
CA LEU A 66 1.74 11.92 -8.25
C LEU A 66 1.05 11.86 -9.62
N MET A 67 -0.16 11.29 -9.69
CA MET A 67 -0.94 11.22 -10.92
C MET A 67 -1.50 12.60 -11.27
N ILE A 68 -1.44 12.94 -12.55
CA ILE A 68 -1.98 14.21 -13.07
C ILE A 68 -3.42 14.00 -13.56
N ALA A 69 -3.75 12.78 -13.98
CA ALA A 69 -5.09 12.38 -14.41
C ALA A 69 -5.40 10.94 -13.96
N PRO A 70 -6.66 10.61 -13.64
CA PRO A 70 -7.07 9.27 -13.20
C PRO A 70 -7.16 8.31 -14.40
N THR A 71 -6.00 7.88 -14.93
CA THR A 71 -5.90 6.98 -16.09
C THR A 71 -4.89 5.87 -15.85
N ASP A 72 -5.08 4.73 -16.52
CA ASP A 72 -4.17 3.59 -16.44
C ASP A 72 -2.75 3.94 -16.92
N GLU A 73 -2.63 4.83 -17.90
CA GLU A 73 -1.33 5.30 -18.41
C GLU A 73 -0.56 6.06 -17.33
N GLU A 74 -1.24 6.94 -16.60
CA GLU A 74 -0.66 7.67 -15.49
C GLU A 74 -0.23 6.74 -14.36
N VAL A 75 -1.02 5.70 -14.05
CA VAL A 75 -0.63 4.68 -13.06
C VAL A 75 0.69 4.00 -13.46
N ARG A 76 0.84 3.62 -14.72
CA ARG A 76 2.09 3.00 -15.24
C ARG A 76 3.28 3.95 -15.29
N ARG A 77 3.05 5.26 -15.34
CA ARG A 77 4.11 6.28 -15.32
C ARG A 77 4.69 6.47 -13.93
N VAL A 78 3.87 6.39 -12.88
CA VAL A 78 4.25 6.77 -11.51
C VAL A 78 4.60 5.59 -10.61
N VAL A 79 4.15 4.37 -10.94
CA VAL A 79 4.48 3.13 -10.23
C VAL A 79 5.65 2.45 -10.93
#